data_AF-A0A0F9NX20-F1
#
_entry.id   AF-A0A0F9NX20-F1
#
_cell.length_a   1.000
_cell.length_b   1.000
_cell.length_c   1.000
_cell.angle_alpha   90.00
_cell.angle_beta   90.00
_cell.angle_gamma   90.00
#
_symmetry.space_group_name_H-M   'P 1'
#
loop_
_entity.id
_entity.type
_entity.pdbx_description
1 polymer ?
#
loop_
_entity_poly.entity_id
_entity_poly.type
_entity_poly.pdbx_seq_one_letter_code
_entity_poly.pdbx_strand_id
1 'polypeptide(L)'
;MTDTTAVVQEPQQMLRWLADNYEQAQRLRIQVGERIRATLQGRDRTELDKPTVVEEMSPEEKEDFEAAEKKRIDGTMLRIRSGKDPGPVPILGRSYNRYWTEERDTYKDMMAALEGHPVFHWISRVRGCGPTLACKILARFDPLLAPYDSSFWKYAGLSTVPGKMYRCTTCNLERGFPVSYNITGGHKRLGTEANCKGQLELVEDADIRVAQPRAEHGQKRSYDAYAKKTLWLLSQQWVKGGGAYGDFYRRMKDKVVEEKPGWAKGRQNYWALRKAQKLFLSHLWRVWREALGLPTPMPYAYAVMEHDEAGYIDPWDFVEPEE
;
A
#
# COMPACT_ATOMS: atom_id res chain seq x y z
N MET A 1 -38.01 -2.29 12.58
CA MET A 1 -36.95 -1.64 11.80
C MET A 1 -35.64 -2.02 12.45
N THR A 2 -35.05 -3.13 12.02
CA THR A 2 -33.72 -3.52 12.46
C THR A 2 -32.73 -2.47 11.97
N ASP A 3 -31.98 -1.91 12.91
CA ASP A 3 -30.99 -0.87 12.67
C ASP A 3 -29.93 -1.38 11.68
N THR A 4 -30.06 -1.02 10.40
CA THR A 4 -29.14 -1.41 9.32
C THR A 4 -27.69 -1.06 9.67
N THR A 5 -27.50 -0.05 10.52
CA THR A 5 -26.20 0.38 11.05
C THR A 5 -25.55 -0.69 11.91
N ALA A 6 -26.30 -1.37 12.79
CA ALA A 6 -25.77 -2.43 13.66
C ALA A 6 -25.38 -3.70 12.88
N VAL A 7 -26.12 -4.02 11.81
CA VAL A 7 -25.88 -5.22 10.97
C VAL A 7 -24.57 -5.11 10.18
N VAL A 8 -24.13 -3.89 9.85
CA VAL A 8 -22.89 -3.66 9.06
C VAL A 8 -21.66 -3.46 9.96
N GLN A 9 -21.82 -2.90 11.16
CA GLN A 9 -20.72 -2.57 12.07
C GLN A 9 -20.07 -3.83 12.69
N GLU A 10 -20.86 -4.84 13.05
CA GLU A 10 -20.36 -6.09 13.68
C GLU A 10 -19.44 -6.91 12.74
N PRO A 11 -19.81 -7.20 11.48
CA PRO A 11 -18.91 -7.86 10.53
C PRO A 11 -17.63 -7.06 10.22
N GLN A 12 -17.73 -5.73 10.17
CA GLN A 12 -16.58 -4.86 9.91
C GLN A 12 -15.58 -4.86 11.08
N GLN A 13 -16.08 -4.86 12.31
CA GLN A 13 -15.24 -4.92 13.51
C GLN A 13 -14.50 -6.26 13.59
N MET A 14 -15.16 -7.37 13.22
CA MET A 14 -14.52 -8.67 13.11
C MET A 14 -13.39 -8.67 12.08
N LEU A 15 -13.63 -8.15 10.87
CA LEU A 15 -12.57 -8.01 9.84
C LEU A 15 -11.37 -7.22 10.36
N ARG A 16 -11.62 -6.15 11.14
CA ARG A 16 -10.56 -5.36 11.76
C ARG A 16 -9.74 -6.14 12.76
N TRP A 17 -10.40 -6.85 13.69
CA TRP A 17 -9.69 -7.68 14.68
C TRP A 17 -8.86 -8.77 14.02
N LEU A 18 -9.41 -9.44 13.01
CA LEU A 18 -8.70 -10.48 12.26
C LEU A 18 -7.50 -9.92 11.48
N ALA A 19 -7.67 -8.78 10.81
CA ALA A 19 -6.58 -8.11 10.09
C ALA A 19 -5.46 -7.65 11.05
N ASP A 20 -5.81 -7.08 12.20
CA ASP A 20 -4.85 -6.64 13.21
C ASP A 20 -4.14 -7.85 13.85
N ASN A 21 -4.85 -8.94 14.13
CA ASN A 21 -4.24 -10.17 14.66
C ASN A 21 -3.26 -10.81 13.67
N TYR A 22 -3.65 -10.89 12.39
CA TYR A 22 -2.80 -11.44 11.34
C TYR A 22 -1.47 -10.67 11.24
N GLU A 23 -1.52 -9.33 11.29
CA GLU A 23 -0.30 -8.52 11.28
C GLU A 23 0.57 -8.68 12.52
N GLN A 24 -0.06 -8.81 13.70
CA GLN A 24 0.65 -9.03 14.95
C GLN A 24 1.35 -10.40 14.95
N ALA A 25 0.64 -11.46 14.58
CA ALA A 25 1.19 -12.81 14.45
C ALA A 25 2.34 -12.84 13.42
N GLN A 26 2.15 -12.22 12.25
CA GLN A 26 3.19 -12.12 11.23
C GLN A 26 4.44 -11.36 11.74
N ARG A 27 4.25 -10.23 12.42
CA ARG A 27 5.35 -9.44 13.00
C ARG A 27 6.12 -10.25 14.04
N LEU A 28 5.42 -10.90 14.96
CA LEU A 28 6.04 -11.73 16.00
C LEU A 28 6.78 -12.92 15.38
N ARG A 29 6.19 -13.57 14.37
CA ARG A 29 6.85 -14.64 13.64
C ARG A 29 8.14 -14.17 12.97
N ILE A 30 8.10 -13.05 12.25
CA ILE A 30 9.29 -12.50 11.59
C ILE A 30 10.35 -12.18 12.63
N GLN A 31 9.98 -11.49 13.72
CA GLN A 31 10.92 -11.13 14.78
C GLN A 31 11.57 -12.36 15.44
N VAL A 32 10.79 -13.39 15.78
CA VAL A 32 11.34 -14.63 16.35
C VAL A 32 12.16 -15.40 15.33
N GLY A 33 11.73 -15.42 14.07
CA GLY A 33 12.48 -16.05 12.98
C GLY A 33 13.85 -15.41 12.75
N GLU A 34 13.92 -14.08 12.76
CA GLU A 34 15.20 -13.35 12.68
C GLU A 34 16.11 -13.66 13.87
N ARG A 35 15.58 -13.81 15.08
CA ARG A 35 16.38 -14.24 16.24
C ARG A 35 16.95 -15.65 16.04
N ILE A 36 16.14 -16.59 15.58
CA ILE A 36 16.61 -17.96 15.28
C ILE A 36 17.69 -17.94 14.20
N ARG A 37 17.50 -17.17 13.12
CA ARG A 37 18.51 -17.02 12.05
C ARG A 37 19.80 -16.41 12.59
N ALA A 38 19.71 -15.37 13.40
CA ALA A 38 20.88 -14.74 14.02
C ALA A 38 21.67 -15.74 14.90
N THR A 39 20.98 -16.58 15.68
CA THR A 39 21.62 -17.66 16.44
C THR A 39 22.28 -18.69 15.51
N LEU A 40 21.59 -19.16 14.48
CA LEU A 40 22.12 -20.16 13.54
C LEU A 40 23.35 -19.66 12.78
N GLN A 41 23.37 -18.37 12.43
CA GLN A 41 24.46 -17.70 11.73
C GLN A 41 25.61 -17.29 12.66
N GLY A 42 25.45 -17.46 13.98
CA GLY A 42 26.41 -16.91 14.94
C GLY A 42 26.54 -15.39 14.86
N ARG A 43 25.50 -14.65 14.44
CA ARG A 43 25.52 -13.17 14.48
C ARG A 43 25.25 -12.61 15.87
N ASP A 44 24.69 -13.44 16.75
CA ASP A 44 24.41 -13.13 18.16
C ASP A 44 25.65 -13.39 19.05
N ARG A 45 26.85 -13.14 18.49
CA ARG A 45 28.14 -13.36 19.16
C ARG A 45 28.57 -12.09 19.89
N THR A 46 28.98 -12.24 21.15
CA THR A 46 29.87 -11.29 21.83
C THR A 46 31.29 -11.38 21.23
N GLU A 47 32.20 -10.44 21.54
CA GLU A 47 33.57 -10.36 21.00
C GLU A 47 34.40 -11.67 21.07
N LEU A 48 34.01 -12.63 21.90
CA LEU A 48 34.71 -13.90 22.16
C LEU A 48 34.59 -14.97 21.07
N ASP A 49 33.69 -14.82 20.11
CA ASP A 49 33.34 -15.92 19.18
C ASP A 49 33.66 -15.61 17.70
N LYS A 50 34.57 -14.71 17.31
CA LYS A 50 34.84 -14.53 15.86
C LYS A 50 35.32 -15.85 15.22
N PRO A 51 34.68 -16.36 14.15
CA PRO A 51 35.19 -17.55 13.48
C PRO A 51 36.47 -17.15 12.74
N THR A 52 37.60 -17.68 13.19
CA THR A 52 38.96 -17.44 12.67
C THR A 52 39.16 -17.91 11.23
N VAL A 53 38.20 -18.62 10.63
CA VAL A 53 38.41 -19.40 9.39
C VAL A 53 37.90 -18.70 8.11
N VAL A 54 37.11 -17.63 8.22
CA VAL A 54 36.49 -16.97 7.05
C VAL A 54 37.42 -15.95 6.39
N GLU A 55 38.43 -15.47 7.10
CA GLU A 55 39.34 -14.43 6.58
C GLU A 55 40.26 -14.96 5.46
N GLU A 56 40.53 -16.27 5.44
CA GLU A 56 41.46 -16.92 4.49
C GLU A 56 40.79 -17.46 3.21
N MET A 57 39.46 -17.42 3.10
CA MET A 57 38.73 -17.96 1.94
C MET A 57 38.73 -16.99 0.73
N SER A 58 38.81 -17.54 -0.47
CA SER A 58 38.64 -16.80 -1.73
C SER A 58 37.21 -16.23 -1.86
N PRO A 59 36.96 -15.23 -2.73
CA PRO A 59 35.62 -14.70 -2.96
C PRO A 59 34.60 -15.75 -3.42
N GLU A 60 35.02 -16.69 -4.26
CA GLU A 60 34.16 -17.77 -4.80
C GLU A 60 33.82 -18.79 -3.70
N GLU A 61 34.80 -19.17 -2.88
CA GLU A 61 34.61 -20.07 -1.74
C GLU A 61 33.69 -19.46 -0.67
N LYS A 62 33.75 -18.13 -0.49
CA LYS A 62 32.84 -17.39 0.39
C LYS A 62 31.40 -17.44 -0.11
N GLU A 63 31.19 -17.23 -1.41
CA GLU A 63 29.85 -17.27 -2.01
C GLU A 63 29.21 -18.67 -1.88
N ASP A 64 29.98 -19.72 -2.19
CA ASP A 64 29.52 -21.11 -2.06
C ASP A 64 29.20 -21.48 -0.62
N PHE A 65 30.05 -21.05 0.33
CA PHE A 65 29.82 -21.25 1.75
C PHE A 65 28.55 -20.54 2.24
N GLU A 66 28.37 -19.27 1.88
CA GLU A 66 27.18 -18.49 2.24
C GLU A 66 25.89 -19.10 1.65
N ALA A 67 25.96 -19.59 0.41
CA ALA A 67 24.83 -20.26 -0.25
C ALA A 67 24.46 -21.59 0.45
N ALA A 68 25.45 -22.41 0.79
CA ALA A 68 25.25 -23.65 1.53
C ALA A 68 24.68 -23.40 2.93
N GLU A 69 25.20 -22.39 3.63
CA GLU A 69 24.75 -22.00 4.96
C GLU A 69 23.31 -21.47 4.94
N LYS A 70 22.98 -20.63 3.95
CA LYS A 70 21.60 -20.18 3.72
C LYS A 70 20.65 -21.35 3.51
N LYS A 71 21.04 -22.33 2.68
CA LYS A 71 20.24 -23.55 2.43
C LYS A 71 20.03 -24.37 3.71
N ARG A 72 21.07 -24.52 4.54
CA ARG A 72 21.01 -25.19 5.86
C ARG A 72 20.04 -24.49 6.81
N ILE A 73 20.12 -23.16 6.88
CA ILE A 73 19.26 -22.32 7.73
C ILE A 73 17.81 -22.41 7.27
N ASP A 74 17.55 -22.23 5.98
CA ASP A 74 16.19 -22.30 5.42
C ASP A 74 15.57 -23.69 5.65
N GLY A 75 16.34 -24.76 5.44
CA GLY A 75 15.93 -26.12 5.76
C GLY A 75 15.58 -26.32 7.24
N THR A 76 16.36 -25.72 8.14
CA THR A 76 16.09 -25.76 9.59
C THR A 76 14.84 -24.97 9.94
N MET A 77 14.67 -23.76 9.41
CA MET A 77 13.47 -22.95 9.60
C MET A 77 12.20 -23.67 9.13
N LEU A 78 12.27 -24.46 8.04
CA LEU A 78 11.15 -25.29 7.57
C LEU A 78 10.78 -26.41 8.55
N ARG A 79 11.76 -27.07 9.18
CA ARG A 79 11.50 -28.10 10.21
C ARG A 79 10.92 -27.49 11.48
N ILE A 80 11.43 -26.33 11.91
CA ILE A 80 10.88 -25.58 13.06
C ILE A 80 9.43 -25.17 12.76
N ARG A 81 9.19 -24.62 11.56
CA ARG A 81 7.85 -24.25 11.10
C ARG A 81 6.86 -25.40 11.17
N SER A 82 7.29 -26.62 10.87
CA SER A 82 6.44 -27.83 10.91
C SER A 82 6.39 -28.52 12.28
N GLY A 83 7.05 -27.95 13.31
CA GLY A 83 7.08 -28.52 14.66
C GLY A 83 7.96 -29.76 14.81
N LYS A 84 8.72 -30.14 13.77
CA LYS A 84 9.59 -31.33 13.77
C LYS A 84 10.94 -31.09 14.44
N ASP A 85 11.31 -29.84 14.66
CA ASP A 85 12.61 -29.42 15.17
C ASP A 85 12.39 -28.24 16.14
N PRO A 86 12.86 -28.30 17.39
CA PRO A 86 12.74 -27.18 18.32
C PRO A 86 13.67 -26.01 17.97
N GLY A 87 14.60 -26.18 17.02
CA GLY A 87 15.59 -25.20 16.63
C GLY A 87 16.74 -25.06 17.63
N PRO A 88 17.70 -24.16 17.36
CA PRO A 88 18.88 -23.97 18.21
C PRO A 88 18.52 -23.48 19.63
N VAL A 89 17.39 -22.79 19.75
CA VAL A 89 16.84 -22.32 21.03
C VAL A 89 15.40 -22.82 21.13
N PRO A 90 15.14 -23.90 21.90
CA PRO A 90 13.84 -24.58 21.90
C PRO A 90 12.62 -23.68 22.16
N ILE A 91 12.76 -22.68 23.05
CA ILE A 91 11.66 -21.74 23.32
C ILE A 91 11.36 -20.82 22.13
N LEU A 92 12.38 -20.43 21.36
CA LEU A 92 12.19 -19.64 20.15
C LEU A 92 11.54 -20.47 19.05
N GLY A 93 11.95 -21.73 18.88
CA GLY A 93 11.34 -22.60 17.87
C GLY A 93 9.86 -22.89 18.13
N ARG A 94 9.49 -23.19 19.40
CA ARG A 94 8.08 -23.34 19.79
C ARG A 94 7.28 -22.05 19.57
N SER A 95 7.83 -20.89 19.91
CA SER A 95 7.17 -19.60 19.69
C SER A 95 6.99 -19.31 18.20
N TYR A 96 8.00 -19.57 17.38
CA TYR A 96 7.94 -19.40 15.92
C TYR A 96 6.86 -20.27 15.29
N ASN A 97 6.80 -21.55 15.66
CA ASN A 97 5.77 -22.47 15.19
C ASN A 97 4.36 -22.03 15.61
N ARG A 98 4.19 -21.53 16.85
CA ARG A 98 2.92 -20.98 17.33
C ARG A 98 2.47 -19.79 16.48
N TYR A 99 3.32 -18.77 16.32
CA TYR A 99 2.95 -17.58 15.54
C TYR A 99 2.73 -17.89 14.06
N TRP A 100 3.43 -18.88 13.49
CA TRP A 100 3.15 -19.38 12.14
C TRP A 100 1.76 -20.02 12.04
N THR A 101 1.40 -20.85 13.02
CA THR A 101 0.10 -21.51 13.06
C THR A 101 -1.02 -20.48 13.24
N GLU A 102 -0.84 -19.54 14.16
CA GLU A 102 -1.74 -18.42 14.41
C GLU A 102 -1.96 -17.53 13.17
N GLU A 103 -0.89 -17.17 12.44
CA GLU A 103 -1.00 -16.42 11.19
C GLU A 103 -1.85 -17.17 10.15
N ARG A 104 -1.66 -18.50 10.04
CA ARG A 104 -2.40 -19.34 9.08
C ARG A 104 -3.86 -19.52 9.48
N ASP A 105 -4.14 -19.72 10.75
CA ASP A 105 -5.51 -19.93 11.22
C ASP A 105 -6.28 -18.61 11.17
N THR A 106 -5.65 -17.49 11.55
CA THR A 106 -6.24 -16.15 11.34
C THR A 106 -6.51 -15.88 9.86
N TYR A 107 -5.63 -16.31 8.94
CA TYR A 107 -5.89 -16.18 7.51
C TYR A 107 -7.16 -16.92 7.05
N LYS A 108 -7.42 -18.11 7.59
CA LYS A 108 -8.65 -18.87 7.29
C LYS A 108 -9.88 -18.16 7.83
N ASP A 109 -9.80 -17.64 9.05
CA ASP A 109 -10.90 -16.87 9.64
C ASP A 109 -11.16 -15.58 8.87
N MET A 110 -10.11 -14.91 8.38
CA MET A 110 -10.22 -13.76 7.48
C MET A 110 -10.95 -14.13 6.19
N MET A 111 -10.63 -15.28 5.59
CA MET A 111 -11.32 -15.77 4.39
C MET A 111 -12.81 -16.03 4.64
N ALA A 112 -13.15 -16.75 5.71
CA ALA A 112 -14.53 -17.03 6.05
C ALA A 112 -15.33 -15.74 6.33
N ALA A 113 -14.73 -14.77 7.05
CA ALA A 113 -15.35 -13.48 7.29
C ALA A 113 -15.52 -12.65 6.00
N LEU A 114 -14.55 -12.75 5.09
CA LEU A 114 -14.63 -12.10 3.79
C LEU A 114 -15.73 -12.69 2.92
N GLU A 115 -15.89 -14.01 2.85
CA GLU A 115 -16.92 -14.68 2.03
C GLU A 115 -18.34 -14.21 2.34
N GLY A 116 -18.63 -13.86 3.61
CA GLY A 116 -19.90 -13.27 4.02
C GLY A 116 -20.07 -11.78 3.73
N HIS A 117 -19.02 -11.10 3.24
CA HIS A 117 -19.04 -9.66 3.02
C HIS A 117 -19.73 -9.30 1.68
N PRO A 118 -20.62 -8.28 1.62
CA PRO A 118 -21.38 -7.94 0.41
C PRO A 118 -20.53 -7.69 -0.84
N VAL A 119 -19.33 -7.14 -0.65
CA VAL A 119 -18.40 -6.78 -1.74
C VAL A 119 -17.47 -7.93 -2.16
N PHE A 120 -17.49 -9.06 -1.44
CA PHE A 120 -16.50 -10.12 -1.63
C PHE A 120 -16.41 -10.62 -3.07
N HIS A 121 -17.57 -10.87 -3.67
CA HIS A 121 -17.72 -11.33 -5.05
C HIS A 121 -17.01 -10.43 -6.07
N TRP A 122 -16.89 -9.13 -5.80
CA TRP A 122 -16.15 -8.21 -6.66
C TRP A 122 -14.66 -8.11 -6.26
N ILE A 123 -14.37 -7.85 -4.98
CA ILE A 123 -12.99 -7.55 -4.55
C ILE A 123 -12.06 -8.76 -4.67
N SER A 124 -12.57 -9.99 -4.52
CA SER A 124 -11.80 -11.23 -4.67
C SER A 124 -11.30 -11.44 -6.11
N ARG A 125 -12.04 -10.90 -7.10
CA ARG A 125 -11.71 -10.97 -8.53
C ARG A 125 -10.80 -9.83 -8.98
N VAL A 126 -10.50 -8.85 -8.13
CA VAL A 126 -9.55 -7.78 -8.44
C VAL A 126 -8.12 -8.33 -8.38
N ARG A 127 -7.46 -8.41 -9.53
CA ARG A 127 -6.06 -8.88 -9.60
C ARG A 127 -5.15 -8.08 -8.67
N GLY A 128 -4.39 -8.82 -7.86
CA GLY A 128 -3.49 -8.25 -6.85
C GLY A 128 -4.16 -7.87 -5.52
N CYS A 129 -5.48 -8.00 -5.38
CA CYS A 129 -6.21 -7.81 -4.12
C CYS A 129 -6.47 -9.16 -3.44
N GLY A 130 -5.40 -9.79 -2.92
CA GLY A 130 -5.55 -11.03 -2.16
C GLY A 130 -6.31 -10.83 -0.84
N PRO A 131 -6.75 -11.92 -0.19
CA PRO A 131 -7.59 -11.87 1.01
C PRO A 131 -7.06 -10.99 2.14
N THR A 132 -5.76 -11.04 2.38
CA THR A 132 -5.12 -10.19 3.39
C THR A 132 -5.28 -8.70 3.08
N LEU A 133 -5.14 -8.29 1.82
CA LEU A 133 -5.33 -6.89 1.42
C LEU A 133 -6.81 -6.51 1.41
N ALA A 134 -7.68 -7.38 0.88
CA ALA A 134 -9.13 -7.18 0.87
C ALA A 134 -9.67 -6.95 2.29
N CYS A 135 -9.34 -7.83 3.23
CA CYS A 135 -9.76 -7.71 4.63
C CYS A 135 -9.27 -6.40 5.27
N LYS A 136 -7.99 -6.03 5.06
CA LYS A 136 -7.43 -4.77 5.58
C LYS A 136 -8.11 -3.52 5.02
N ILE A 137 -8.61 -3.58 3.79
CA ILE A 137 -9.35 -2.49 3.15
C ILE A 137 -10.77 -2.44 3.73
N LEU A 138 -11.51 -3.55 3.67
CA LEU A 138 -12.91 -3.61 4.12
C LEU A 138 -13.05 -3.35 5.63
N ALA A 139 -12.06 -3.72 6.44
CA ALA A 139 -11.98 -3.39 7.87
C ALA A 139 -11.95 -1.88 8.19
N ARG A 140 -11.70 -1.01 7.19
CA ARG A 140 -11.45 0.43 7.42
C ARG A 140 -12.31 1.38 6.64
N PHE A 141 -12.83 0.97 5.48
CA PHE A 141 -13.73 1.79 4.69
C PHE A 141 -15.16 1.44 5.06
N ASP A 142 -16.03 2.43 5.18
CA ASP A 142 -17.45 2.23 5.48
C ASP A 142 -18.27 3.10 4.51
N PRO A 143 -19.09 2.50 3.62
CA PRO A 143 -19.90 3.24 2.66
C PRO A 143 -21.06 4.01 3.33
N LEU A 144 -21.47 3.66 4.55
CA LEU A 144 -22.52 4.36 5.29
C LEU A 144 -22.05 5.74 5.77
N LEU A 145 -20.79 5.83 6.16
CA LEU A 145 -20.14 7.10 6.56
C LEU A 145 -19.62 7.92 5.37
N ALA A 146 -19.70 7.36 4.16
CA ALA A 146 -19.17 7.95 2.93
C ALA A 146 -20.27 8.15 1.88
N PRO A 147 -20.94 9.32 1.87
CA PRO A 147 -21.99 9.61 0.89
C PRO A 147 -21.47 9.77 -0.54
N TYR A 148 -20.15 9.97 -0.72
CA TYR A 148 -19.48 10.10 -2.02
C TYR A 148 -18.16 9.34 -2.03
N ASP A 149 -17.73 8.88 -3.20
CA ASP A 149 -16.42 8.24 -3.44
C ASP A 149 -15.24 9.11 -3.02
N SER A 150 -15.33 10.42 -3.22
CA SER A 150 -14.35 11.40 -2.78
C SER A 150 -14.12 11.41 -1.26
N SER A 151 -15.08 10.89 -0.48
CA SER A 151 -14.94 10.69 0.98
C SER A 151 -13.94 9.59 1.27
N PHE A 152 -13.95 8.48 0.50
CA PHE A 152 -12.92 7.45 0.60
C PHE A 152 -11.55 8.02 0.24
N TRP A 153 -11.46 8.86 -0.79
CA TRP A 153 -10.21 9.52 -1.15
C TRP A 153 -9.70 10.42 -0.01
N LYS A 154 -10.57 11.19 0.65
CA LYS A 154 -10.21 12.05 1.78
C LYS A 154 -9.72 11.20 2.96
N TYR A 155 -10.46 10.16 3.32
CA TYR A 155 -10.09 9.25 4.41
C TYR A 155 -8.74 8.56 4.17
N ALA A 156 -8.44 8.19 2.92
CA ALA A 156 -7.16 7.60 2.53
C ALA A 156 -6.01 8.60 2.28
N GLY A 157 -6.26 9.91 2.44
CA GLY A 157 -5.25 10.95 2.18
C GLY A 157 -4.86 11.09 0.69
N LEU A 158 -5.80 10.74 -0.19
CA LEU A 158 -5.75 10.86 -1.65
C LEU A 158 -6.49 12.10 -2.17
N SER A 159 -7.22 12.80 -1.31
CA SER A 159 -7.83 14.10 -1.64
C SER A 159 -6.77 15.15 -2.00
N THR A 160 -7.21 16.20 -2.67
CA THR A 160 -6.36 17.36 -2.96
C THR A 160 -6.73 18.51 -2.03
N VAL A 161 -5.74 19.35 -1.70
CA VAL A 161 -5.90 20.56 -0.89
C VAL A 161 -5.59 21.79 -1.75
N PRO A 162 -6.12 22.97 -1.40
CA PRO A 162 -5.73 24.21 -2.07
C PRO A 162 -4.20 24.40 -2.02
N GLY A 163 -3.64 24.87 -3.12
CA GLY A 163 -2.22 25.13 -3.27
C GLY A 163 -1.95 26.22 -4.29
N LYS A 164 -0.72 26.71 -4.28
CA LYS A 164 -0.24 27.73 -5.19
C LYS A 164 0.80 27.15 -6.14
N MET A 165 0.80 27.59 -7.39
CA MET A 165 1.82 27.19 -8.36
C MET A 165 3.05 28.08 -8.25
N TYR A 166 4.22 27.45 -8.33
CA TYR A 166 5.50 28.13 -8.41
C TYR A 166 6.23 27.71 -9.67
N ARG A 167 6.93 28.65 -10.30
CA ARG A 167 7.75 28.40 -11.49
C ARG A 167 9.19 28.80 -11.22
N CYS A 168 10.14 27.97 -11.65
CA CYS A 168 11.55 28.31 -11.58
C CYS A 168 11.95 29.26 -12.70
N THR A 169 12.61 30.37 -12.38
CA THR A 169 13.10 31.36 -13.36
C THR A 169 14.20 30.84 -14.29
N THR A 170 14.95 29.81 -13.88
CA THR A 170 16.08 29.28 -14.65
C THR A 170 15.73 28.06 -15.50
N CYS A 171 14.96 27.11 -14.96
CA CYS A 171 14.65 25.86 -15.64
C CYS A 171 13.18 25.67 -15.99
N ASN A 172 12.34 26.68 -15.74
CA ASN A 172 10.90 26.67 -15.99
C ASN A 172 10.15 25.50 -15.34
N LEU A 173 10.74 24.86 -14.31
CA LEU A 173 10.07 23.83 -13.54
C LEU A 173 8.85 24.41 -12.82
N GLU A 174 7.68 23.86 -13.11
CA GLU A 174 6.46 24.17 -12.37
C GLU A 174 6.22 23.18 -11.22
N ARG A 175 5.92 23.72 -10.05
CA ARG A 175 5.67 22.94 -8.84
C ARG A 175 4.60 23.60 -7.98
N GLY A 176 3.55 22.84 -7.72
CA GLY A 176 2.51 23.21 -6.78
C GLY A 176 2.88 22.86 -5.35
N PHE A 177 2.64 23.79 -4.43
CA PHE A 177 2.76 23.56 -2.98
C PHE A 177 1.45 23.94 -2.27
N PRO A 178 1.12 23.29 -1.14
CA PRO A 178 -0.01 23.72 -0.32
C PRO A 178 0.15 25.16 0.16
N VAL A 179 -0.96 25.87 0.37
CA VAL A 179 -0.93 27.30 0.76
C VAL A 179 -0.09 27.56 2.03
N SER A 180 -0.07 26.61 2.96
CA SER A 180 0.63 26.74 4.25
C SER A 180 2.08 26.23 4.26
N TYR A 181 2.64 25.84 3.12
CA TYR A 181 3.96 25.21 3.06
C TYR A 181 5.09 26.25 3.07
N ASN A 182 6.13 26.01 3.89
CA ASN A 182 7.37 26.79 3.80
C ASN A 182 8.25 26.25 2.68
N ILE A 183 8.58 27.09 1.69
CA ILE A 183 9.25 26.67 0.45
C ILE A 183 10.72 27.10 0.52
N THR A 184 11.62 26.14 0.49
CA THR A 184 13.08 26.37 0.55
C THR A 184 13.69 26.76 -0.81
N GLY A 185 12.90 26.84 -1.89
CA GLY A 185 13.34 27.22 -3.25
C GLY A 185 14.18 26.17 -4.00
N GLY A 186 14.88 25.29 -3.27
CA GLY A 186 15.74 24.24 -3.84
C GLY A 186 14.96 23.17 -4.61
N HIS A 187 15.43 22.84 -5.82
CA HIS A 187 14.83 21.80 -6.66
C HIS A 187 15.85 21.18 -7.63
N LYS A 188 15.48 20.01 -8.18
CA LYS A 188 16.20 19.40 -9.30
C LYS A 188 15.84 20.11 -10.60
N ARG A 189 16.83 20.34 -11.47
CA ARG A 189 16.62 20.95 -12.78
C ARG A 189 15.68 20.08 -13.60
N LEU A 190 14.74 20.70 -14.30
CA LEU A 190 13.76 20.00 -15.15
C LEU A 190 14.49 19.06 -16.14
N GLY A 191 14.08 17.79 -16.19
CA GLY A 191 14.66 16.77 -17.07
C GLY A 191 16.02 16.20 -16.63
N THR A 192 16.62 16.66 -15.53
CA THR A 192 17.92 16.13 -15.05
C THR A 192 17.93 15.86 -13.55
N GLU A 193 18.93 15.12 -13.08
CA GLU A 193 19.13 14.85 -11.64
C GLU A 193 20.03 15.90 -10.96
N ALA A 194 20.52 16.89 -11.71
CA ALA A 194 21.33 17.98 -11.18
C ALA A 194 20.47 18.96 -10.36
N ASN A 195 21.07 19.57 -9.34
CA ASN A 195 20.41 20.66 -8.60
C ASN A 195 20.33 21.91 -9.49
N CYS A 196 19.19 22.58 -9.49
CA CYS A 196 19.04 23.88 -10.15
C CYS A 196 19.54 24.99 -9.22
N LYS A 197 20.20 26.01 -9.79
CA LYS A 197 20.62 27.23 -9.06
C LYS A 197 19.52 28.30 -9.01
N GLY A 198 18.44 28.14 -9.77
CA GLY A 198 17.31 29.06 -9.80
C GLY A 198 16.41 28.93 -8.58
N GLN A 199 15.55 29.93 -8.38
CA GLN A 199 14.55 29.96 -7.32
C GLN A 199 13.15 29.75 -7.88
N LEU A 200 12.27 29.22 -7.04
CA LEU A 200 10.85 29.00 -7.35
C LEU A 200 10.07 30.25 -6.95
N GLU A 201 9.57 30.98 -7.94
CA GLU A 201 8.77 32.19 -7.74
C GLU A 201 7.29 31.87 -7.90
N LEU A 202 6.44 32.60 -7.16
CA LEU A 202 5.00 32.41 -7.18
C LEU A 202 4.43 32.86 -8.54
N VAL A 203 3.52 32.07 -9.11
CA VAL A 203 2.74 32.47 -10.29
C VAL A 203 1.45 33.12 -9.78
N GLU A 204 1.29 34.44 -9.97
CA GLU A 204 0.30 35.26 -9.26
C GLU A 204 -1.18 34.94 -9.55
N ASP A 205 -1.50 34.13 -10.58
CA ASP A 205 -2.89 33.79 -10.96
C ASP A 205 -3.19 32.28 -11.02
N ALA A 206 -2.36 31.44 -10.39
CA ALA A 206 -2.48 29.99 -10.49
C ALA A 206 -2.90 29.33 -9.17
N ASP A 207 -4.16 29.54 -8.78
CA ASP A 207 -4.80 28.74 -7.74
C ASP A 207 -5.02 27.31 -8.26
N ILE A 208 -4.32 26.37 -7.63
CA ILE A 208 -4.33 24.97 -8.03
C ILE A 208 -4.71 24.07 -6.86
N ARG A 209 -5.05 22.83 -7.17
CA ARG A 209 -5.20 21.79 -6.15
C ARG A 209 -4.00 20.85 -6.16
N VAL A 210 -3.36 20.70 -5.00
CA VAL A 210 -2.18 19.86 -4.83
C VAL A 210 -2.52 18.61 -4.02
N ALA A 211 -1.68 17.58 -4.15
CA ALA A 211 -1.81 16.39 -3.31
C ALA A 211 -1.65 16.77 -1.83
N GLN A 212 -2.51 16.21 -0.98
CA GLN A 212 -2.41 16.42 0.47
C GLN A 212 -1.02 16.02 0.99
N PRO A 213 -0.32 16.91 1.71
CA PRO A 213 1.01 16.63 2.25
C PRO A 213 0.94 15.59 3.37
N ARG A 214 2.10 15.00 3.68
CA ARG A 214 2.25 14.18 4.88
C ARG A 214 2.19 15.09 6.11
N ALA A 215 1.49 14.67 7.17
CA ALA A 215 1.52 15.40 8.43
C ALA A 215 2.95 15.50 8.97
N GLU A 216 3.30 16.67 9.48
CA GLU A 216 4.59 16.92 10.11
C GLU A 216 4.70 16.18 11.45
N HIS A 217 5.91 16.14 12.00
CA HIS A 217 6.12 15.54 13.32
C HIS A 217 5.30 16.28 14.37
N GLY A 218 4.58 15.55 15.22
CA GLY A 218 3.68 16.12 16.24
C GLY A 218 2.30 16.54 15.74
N GLN A 219 2.07 16.66 14.42
CA GLN A 219 0.74 16.99 13.89
C GLN A 219 -0.17 15.78 13.77
N LYS A 220 -1.45 15.97 14.11
CA LYS A 220 -2.50 14.97 13.85
C LYS A 220 -2.72 14.84 12.34
N ARG A 221 -2.81 13.60 11.86
CA ARG A 221 -3.14 13.33 10.45
C ARG A 221 -4.63 13.58 10.22
N SER A 222 -4.95 14.19 9.10
CA SER A 222 -6.32 14.38 8.61
C SER A 222 -6.85 13.18 7.79
N TYR A 223 -6.08 12.09 7.74
CA TYR A 223 -6.38 10.87 7.00
C TYR A 223 -5.90 9.65 7.80
N ASP A 224 -6.45 8.49 7.50
CA ASP A 224 -6.01 7.22 8.08
C ASP A 224 -4.71 6.73 7.42
N ALA A 225 -3.64 6.71 8.21
CA ALA A 225 -2.31 6.37 7.72
C ALA A 225 -2.21 4.92 7.24
N TYR A 226 -3.00 4.03 7.85
CA TYR A 226 -2.96 2.62 7.55
C TYR A 226 -3.69 2.33 6.24
N ALA A 227 -4.90 2.88 6.03
CA ALA A 227 -5.63 2.80 4.77
C ALA A 227 -4.76 3.31 3.60
N LYS A 228 -4.08 4.45 3.79
CA LYS A 228 -3.12 4.98 2.80
C LYS A 228 -1.98 4.01 2.50
N LYS A 229 -1.41 3.37 3.54
CA LYS A 229 -0.35 2.36 3.40
C LYS A 229 -0.86 1.10 2.68
N THR A 230 -2.05 0.61 3.02
CA THR A 230 -2.65 -0.57 2.39
C THR A 230 -2.93 -0.34 0.91
N LEU A 231 -3.45 0.83 0.54
CA LEU A 231 -3.63 1.19 -0.88
C LEU A 231 -2.30 1.33 -1.63
N TRP A 232 -1.25 1.80 -0.96
CA TRP A 232 0.08 1.78 -1.54
C TRP A 232 0.53 0.35 -1.82
N LEU A 233 0.41 -0.57 -0.85
CA LEU A 233 0.76 -1.99 -1.02
C LEU A 233 -0.04 -2.65 -2.15
N LEU A 234 -1.35 -2.41 -2.21
CA LEU A 234 -2.22 -2.88 -3.27
C LEU A 234 -1.75 -2.37 -4.64
N SER A 235 -1.48 -1.07 -4.75
CA SER A 235 -1.00 -0.49 -6.00
C SER A 235 0.36 -1.03 -6.46
N GLN A 236 1.23 -1.42 -5.53
CA GLN A 236 2.47 -2.12 -5.88
C GLN A 236 2.20 -3.51 -6.47
N GLN A 237 1.11 -4.18 -6.08
CA GLN A 237 0.72 -5.44 -6.71
C GLN A 237 0.35 -5.23 -8.17
N TRP A 238 -0.38 -4.15 -8.51
CA TRP A 238 -0.72 -3.85 -9.91
C TRP A 238 0.51 -3.54 -10.78
N VAL A 239 1.49 -2.83 -10.22
CA VAL A 239 2.75 -2.53 -10.93
C VAL A 239 3.50 -3.82 -11.25
N LYS A 240 3.52 -4.79 -10.34
CA LYS A 240 4.28 -6.04 -10.47
C LYS A 240 3.52 -7.13 -11.22
N GLY A 241 2.24 -7.29 -10.91
CA GLY A 241 1.38 -8.38 -11.35
C GLY A 241 0.44 -8.03 -12.52
N GLY A 242 0.31 -6.75 -12.88
CA GLY A 242 -0.54 -6.30 -13.99
C GLY A 242 -2.04 -6.28 -13.65
N GLY A 243 -2.86 -6.70 -14.62
CA GLY A 243 -4.33 -6.63 -14.57
C GLY A 243 -4.88 -5.26 -14.96
N ALA A 244 -6.20 -5.13 -14.98
CA ALA A 244 -6.90 -3.92 -15.44
C ALA A 244 -6.44 -2.63 -14.72
N TYR A 245 -6.26 -2.67 -13.40
CA TYR A 245 -5.68 -1.53 -12.66
C TYR A 245 -4.21 -1.28 -13.00
N GLY A 246 -3.44 -2.32 -13.31
CA GLY A 246 -2.07 -2.21 -13.80
C GLY A 246 -2.00 -1.56 -15.19
N ASP A 247 -2.92 -1.91 -16.09
CA ASP A 247 -3.07 -1.28 -17.41
C ASP A 247 -3.50 0.18 -17.31
N PHE A 248 -4.47 0.48 -16.45
CA PHE A 248 -4.85 1.85 -16.15
C PHE A 248 -3.68 2.66 -15.59
N TYR A 249 -2.90 2.09 -14.66
CA TYR A 249 -1.68 2.70 -14.16
C TYR A 249 -0.67 2.99 -15.28
N ARG A 250 -0.41 2.03 -16.19
CA ARG A 250 0.49 2.22 -17.34
C ARG A 250 0.02 3.36 -18.24
N ARG A 251 -1.27 3.36 -18.60
CA ARG A 251 -1.90 4.45 -19.38
C ARG A 251 -1.74 5.82 -18.73
N MET A 252 -1.93 5.91 -17.41
CA MET A 252 -1.71 7.16 -16.66
C MET A 252 -0.24 7.56 -16.61
N LYS A 253 0.68 6.59 -16.62
CA LYS A 253 2.12 6.83 -16.67
C LYS A 253 2.53 7.40 -18.03
N ASP A 254 2.00 6.89 -19.12
CA ASP A 254 2.27 7.41 -20.47
C ASP A 254 1.70 8.82 -20.62
N LYS A 255 0.47 9.03 -20.15
CA LYS A 255 -0.18 10.35 -20.13
C LYS A 255 0.64 11.41 -19.37
N VAL A 256 1.20 11.10 -18.20
CA VAL A 256 2.00 12.08 -17.45
C VAL A 256 3.36 12.36 -18.11
N VAL A 257 3.91 11.41 -18.86
CA VAL A 257 5.15 11.64 -19.63
C VAL A 257 4.88 12.65 -20.75
N GLU A 258 3.74 12.54 -21.42
CA GLU A 258 3.29 13.44 -22.48
C GLU A 258 2.90 14.84 -21.94
N GLU A 259 2.02 14.90 -20.92
CA GLU A 259 1.51 16.16 -20.39
C GLU A 259 2.55 16.95 -19.57
N LYS A 260 3.51 16.25 -18.96
CA LYS A 260 4.48 16.82 -18.01
C LYS A 260 5.90 16.32 -18.31
N PRO A 261 6.46 16.67 -19.49
CA PRO A 261 7.80 16.27 -19.86
C PRO A 261 8.82 16.83 -18.85
N GLY A 262 9.85 16.03 -18.56
CA GLY A 262 10.92 16.40 -17.64
C GLY A 262 10.58 16.29 -16.14
N TRP A 263 9.37 15.88 -15.76
CA TRP A 263 9.11 15.46 -14.38
C TRP A 263 9.98 14.26 -14.00
N ALA A 264 10.49 14.27 -12.77
CA ALA A 264 11.27 13.14 -12.25
C ALA A 264 10.45 11.83 -12.29
N LYS A 265 11.09 10.72 -12.69
CA LYS A 265 10.44 9.41 -12.84
C LYS A 265 9.64 8.98 -11.61
N GLY A 266 10.18 9.24 -10.41
CA GLY A 266 9.48 8.96 -9.16
C GLY A 266 8.16 9.75 -9.01
N ARG A 267 8.14 11.03 -9.40
CA ARG A 267 6.94 11.88 -9.36
C ARG A 267 5.88 11.41 -10.34
N GLN A 268 6.28 11.05 -11.56
CA GLN A 268 5.41 10.46 -12.57
C GLN A 268 4.75 9.18 -12.06
N ASN A 269 5.55 8.28 -11.47
CA ASN A 269 5.05 7.04 -10.85
C ASN A 269 4.03 7.32 -9.73
N TYR A 270 4.35 8.20 -8.77
CA TYR A 270 3.42 8.53 -7.69
C TYR A 270 2.11 9.15 -8.19
N TRP A 271 2.17 9.96 -9.26
CA TRP A 271 0.99 10.54 -9.86
C TRP A 271 0.09 9.46 -10.49
N ALA A 272 0.67 8.56 -11.29
CA ALA A 272 -0.05 7.47 -11.94
C ALA A 272 -0.65 6.50 -10.90
N LEU A 273 0.10 6.12 -9.87
CA LEU A 273 -0.40 5.28 -8.77
C LEU A 273 -1.56 5.95 -8.03
N ARG A 274 -1.48 7.26 -7.77
CA ARG A 274 -2.56 8.00 -7.12
C ARG A 274 -3.84 7.96 -7.94
N LYS A 275 -3.74 8.03 -9.27
CA LYS A 275 -4.91 7.91 -10.18
C LYS A 275 -5.52 6.51 -10.11
N ALA A 276 -4.71 5.46 -10.20
CA ALA A 276 -5.19 4.08 -10.09
C ALA A 276 -5.85 3.78 -8.73
N GLN A 277 -5.24 4.25 -7.63
CA GLN A 277 -5.80 4.09 -6.28
C GLN A 277 -7.14 4.81 -6.11
N LYS A 278 -7.29 6.01 -6.69
CA LYS A 278 -8.56 6.75 -6.67
C LYS A 278 -9.66 6.01 -7.43
N LEU A 279 -9.35 5.52 -8.63
CA LEU A 279 -10.28 4.74 -9.43
C LEU A 279 -10.75 3.49 -8.66
N PHE A 280 -9.81 2.74 -8.08
CA PHE A 280 -10.13 1.58 -7.25
C PHE A 280 -11.07 1.92 -6.08
N LEU A 281 -10.81 3.03 -5.37
CA LEU A 281 -11.68 3.44 -4.27
C LEU A 281 -13.07 3.87 -4.74
N SER A 282 -13.18 4.49 -5.92
CA SER A 282 -14.48 4.82 -6.51
C SER A 282 -15.25 3.57 -6.89
N HIS A 283 -14.58 2.57 -7.48
CA HIS A 283 -15.19 1.28 -7.79
C HIS A 283 -15.63 0.53 -6.53
N LEU A 284 -14.75 0.45 -5.53
CA LEU A 284 -15.04 -0.16 -4.23
C LEU A 284 -16.26 0.49 -3.58
N TRP A 285 -16.30 1.82 -3.53
CA TRP A 285 -17.41 2.59 -2.97
C TRP A 285 -18.72 2.28 -3.70
N ARG A 286 -18.70 2.27 -5.04
CA ARG A 286 -19.89 2.05 -5.85
C ARG A 286 -20.46 0.65 -5.66
N VAL A 287 -19.62 -0.38 -5.84
CA VAL A 287 -20.03 -1.78 -5.68
C VAL A 287 -20.56 -2.03 -4.27
N TRP A 288 -19.93 -1.45 -3.25
CA TRP A 288 -20.39 -1.62 -1.88
C TRP A 288 -21.73 -0.98 -1.62
N ARG A 289 -21.97 0.23 -2.13
CA ARG A 289 -23.26 0.89 -1.98
C ARG A 289 -24.36 0.19 -2.75
N GLU A 290 -24.10 -0.25 -3.98
CA GLU A 290 -25.02 -1.06 -4.78
C GLU A 290 -25.39 -2.36 -4.04
N ALA A 291 -24.40 -3.06 -3.48
CA ALA A 291 -24.64 -4.28 -2.71
C ALA A 291 -25.46 -4.06 -1.43
N LEU A 292 -25.46 -2.84 -0.88
CA LEU A 292 -26.27 -2.44 0.29
C LEU A 292 -27.59 -1.76 -0.10
N GLY A 293 -27.92 -1.63 -1.39
CA GLY A 293 -29.10 -0.90 -1.86
C GLY A 293 -29.09 0.59 -1.56
N LEU A 294 -27.91 1.18 -1.36
CA LEU A 294 -27.74 2.60 -1.06
C LEU A 294 -27.68 3.43 -2.35
N PRO A 295 -28.12 4.71 -2.34
CA PRO A 295 -28.02 5.58 -3.50
C PRO A 295 -26.57 5.71 -3.98
N THR A 296 -26.34 5.47 -5.27
CA THR A 296 -25.06 5.65 -5.94
C THR A 296 -25.14 6.82 -6.92
N PRO A 297 -25.04 8.08 -6.42
CA PRO A 297 -24.88 9.21 -7.32
C PRO A 297 -23.68 8.97 -8.23
N MET A 298 -23.76 9.47 -9.46
CA MET A 298 -22.63 9.43 -10.38
C MET A 298 -21.37 9.99 -9.68
N PRO A 299 -20.20 9.40 -9.91
CA PRO A 299 -18.98 9.78 -9.19
C PRO A 299 -18.75 11.28 -9.28
N TYR A 300 -18.14 11.88 -8.24
CA TYR A 300 -17.96 13.34 -8.13
C TYR A 300 -17.32 13.97 -9.39
N ALA A 301 -16.47 13.20 -10.10
CA ALA A 301 -15.86 13.64 -11.36
C ALA A 301 -16.87 13.90 -12.49
N TYR A 302 -17.98 13.17 -12.55
CA TYR A 302 -19.02 13.35 -13.57
C TYR A 302 -20.12 14.30 -13.07
N ALA A 303 -20.46 14.23 -11.77
CA ALA A 303 -21.51 15.06 -11.18
C ALA A 303 -21.13 16.55 -11.01
N VAL A 304 -19.83 16.88 -10.91
CA VAL A 304 -19.36 18.27 -10.65
C VAL A 304 -18.36 18.78 -11.69
N MET A 305 -17.66 17.91 -12.44
CA MET A 305 -16.66 18.33 -13.45
C MET A 305 -17.08 18.09 -14.91
N GLU A 306 -18.38 17.87 -15.19
CA GLU A 306 -18.95 17.80 -16.55
C GLU A 306 -18.18 16.86 -17.52
N HIS A 307 -17.67 15.74 -17.03
CA HIS A 307 -17.13 14.70 -17.92
C HIS A 307 -18.30 13.93 -18.56
N ASP A 308 -18.28 13.74 -19.88
CA ASP A 308 -19.29 13.01 -20.63
C ASP A 308 -19.54 11.61 -20.06
N GLU A 309 -20.80 11.13 -20.09
CA GLU A 309 -21.20 9.77 -19.69
C GLU A 309 -20.42 8.68 -20.46
N ALA A 310 -19.96 8.99 -21.67
CA ALA A 310 -19.10 8.13 -22.51
C ALA A 310 -17.73 7.81 -21.89
N GLY A 311 -17.31 8.53 -20.84
CA GLY A 311 -16.05 8.31 -20.14
C GLY A 311 -16.17 7.53 -18.83
N TYR A 312 -17.35 7.00 -18.48
CA TYR A 312 -17.54 6.19 -17.28
C TYR A 312 -16.71 4.90 -17.35
N ILE A 313 -16.02 4.58 -16.25
CA ILE A 313 -15.24 3.36 -16.12
C ILE A 313 -15.99 2.44 -15.17
N ASP A 314 -16.41 1.28 -15.65
CA ASP A 314 -17.20 0.34 -14.87
C ASP A 314 -16.30 -0.49 -13.92
N PRO A 315 -16.67 -0.64 -12.63
CA PRO A 315 -16.02 -1.57 -11.71
C PRO A 315 -15.85 -3.00 -12.23
N TRP A 316 -16.79 -3.48 -13.05
CA TRP A 316 -16.84 -4.85 -13.57
C TRP A 316 -15.87 -5.07 -14.74
N ASP A 317 -15.42 -4.01 -15.40
CA ASP A 317 -14.33 -4.07 -16.40
C ASP A 317 -12.94 -4.29 -15.74
N PHE A 318 -12.88 -4.20 -14.40
CA PHE A 318 -11.65 -4.21 -13.62
C PHE A 318 -11.47 -5.47 -12.76
N VAL A 319 -12.29 -6.50 -13.01
CA VAL A 319 -12.20 -7.80 -12.37
C VAL A 319 -11.82 -8.88 -13.38
N GLU A 320 -11.12 -9.92 -12.91
CA GLU A 320 -10.89 -11.10 -13.71
C GLU A 320 -12.22 -11.85 -13.96
N PRO A 321 -12.37 -12.55 -15.10
CA PRO A 321 -13.56 -13.38 -15.36
C PRO A 321 -13.73 -14.47 -14.29
N GLU A 322 -14.95 -14.97 -14.12
CA GLU A 322 -15.19 -16.14 -13.27
C GLU A 322 -14.56 -17.36 -13.96
N GLU A 323 -13.77 -18.13 -13.19
CA GLU A 323 -13.15 -19.38 -13.66
C GLU A 323 -14.17 -20.51 -13.83
#